data_AF-A0A6A4HJN4-F1
#
_entry.id   AF-A0A6A4HJN4-F1
#
_cell.length_a   1.000
_cell.length_b   1.000
_cell.length_c   1.000
_cell.angle_alpha   90.00
_cell.angle_beta   90.00
_cell.angle_gamma   90.00
#
_symmetry.space_group_name_H-M   'P 1'
#
loop_
_entity.id
_entity.type
_entity.pdbx_description
1 polymer ?
#
loop_
_entity_poly.entity_id
_entity_poly.type
_entity_poly.pdbx_seq_one_letter_code
_entity_poly.pdbx_strand_id
1 'polypeptide(L)'
;IQRVIRDMIRPAWVDSVPKNFGEKSTGSVKAAEWRTLSSLHLPIALVIRWGDADGSAPPEDDSEAGYLLKVLDHTMALFQATIVALRHSMLVRRANIYQKYHAEWVKGLTTFFPRAREGKIKANIHAAGHIFDFLLLFGLVMSWWCFPFERLIGALQKINTNDHIGGMFICSCLFADLRISITGEMEATIIKSVTRTANIRCWLRCPDCPEAVCQLKVMFDKCFKPVNGMVKEENQPQKGSQCAYAKWDSANFSPSTTHPGNATIIYRPSPAGRPVGGVIQEI
;
A
#
# COMPACT_ATOMS: atom_id res chain seq x y z
N ILE A 1 6.28 11.98 22.01
CA ILE A 1 6.28 11.28 20.70
C ILE A 1 7.71 10.96 20.23
N GLN A 2 8.59 11.95 19.98
CA GLN A 2 9.97 11.72 19.54
C GLN A 2 10.77 10.73 20.42
N ARG A 3 10.62 10.82 21.75
CA ARG A 3 11.22 9.86 22.69
C ARG A 3 10.82 8.41 22.38
N VAL A 4 9.53 8.16 22.16
CA VAL A 4 9.01 6.83 21.81
C VAL A 4 9.58 6.35 20.47
N ILE A 5 9.69 7.23 19.47
CA ILE A 5 10.29 6.88 18.17
C ILE A 5 11.76 6.46 18.31
N ARG A 6 12.53 7.14 19.16
CA ARG A 6 13.96 6.86 19.35
C ARG A 6 14.20 5.59 20.16
N ASP A 7 13.40 5.38 21.20
CA ASP A 7 13.66 4.37 22.21
C ASP A 7 12.94 3.03 21.90
N MET A 8 11.96 3.03 20.97
CA MET A 8 11.25 1.82 20.55
C MET A 8 12.14 0.89 19.72
N ILE A 9 12.26 -0.36 20.17
CA ILE A 9 12.86 -1.45 19.39
C ILE A 9 11.78 -2.00 18.47
N ARG A 10 11.99 -1.85 17.15
CA ARG A 10 11.08 -2.38 16.11
C ARG A 10 11.71 -3.57 15.38
N PRO A 11 10.90 -4.52 14.89
CA PRO A 11 11.37 -5.52 13.94
C PRO A 11 11.94 -4.88 12.67
N ALA A 12 12.90 -5.56 12.03
CA ALA A 12 13.58 -5.05 10.83
C ALA A 12 12.65 -4.83 9.63
N TRP A 13 11.50 -5.51 9.59
CA TRP A 13 10.51 -5.42 8.50
C TRP A 13 9.54 -4.24 8.63
N VAL A 14 9.50 -3.54 9.78
CA VAL A 14 8.71 -2.33 9.95
C VAL A 14 9.50 -1.15 9.41
N ASP A 15 8.93 -0.29 8.56
CA ASP A 15 9.65 0.88 8.04
C ASP A 15 10.12 1.83 9.15
N SER A 16 11.27 2.49 8.96
CA SER A 16 11.72 3.54 9.87
C SER A 16 10.90 4.80 9.71
N VAL A 17 10.66 5.52 10.79
CA VAL A 17 10.07 6.86 10.77
C VAL A 17 11.10 7.91 11.22
N PRO A 18 10.98 9.19 10.79
CA PRO A 18 11.94 10.22 11.17
C PRO A 18 11.98 10.46 12.69
N LYS A 19 13.18 10.44 13.28
CA LYS A 19 13.37 10.62 14.74
C LYS A 19 13.00 12.02 15.22
N ASN A 20 13.16 13.01 14.36
CA ASN A 20 12.86 14.43 14.58
C ASN A 20 11.41 14.80 14.19
N PHE A 21 10.49 13.82 14.10
CA PHE A 21 9.08 14.05 13.77
C PHE A 21 8.50 15.29 14.49
N GLY A 22 7.91 16.20 13.70
CA GLY A 22 7.35 17.47 14.17
C GLY A 22 8.29 18.67 14.04
N GLU A 23 9.59 18.46 13.80
CA GLU A 23 10.54 19.56 13.55
C GLU A 23 10.57 19.97 12.08
N LYS A 24 10.78 21.28 11.85
CA LYS A 24 10.91 21.86 10.50
C LYS A 24 12.03 21.21 9.67
N SER A 25 13.07 20.69 10.34
CA SER A 25 14.22 20.01 9.72
C SER A 25 13.88 18.68 9.05
N THR A 26 12.77 18.04 9.43
CA THR A 26 12.36 16.71 8.94
C THR A 26 11.85 16.73 7.51
N GLY A 27 11.33 17.88 7.05
CA GLY A 27 10.54 17.96 5.84
C GLY A 27 9.18 17.26 5.97
N SER A 28 8.55 16.96 4.83
CA SER A 28 7.23 16.33 4.78
C SER A 28 7.30 14.83 5.00
N VAL A 29 6.50 14.34 5.95
CA VAL A 29 6.37 12.91 6.24
C VAL A 29 5.69 12.21 5.07
N LYS A 30 6.31 11.14 4.57
CA LYS A 30 5.82 10.34 3.46
C LYS A 30 4.64 9.47 3.89
N ALA A 31 3.81 9.05 2.95
CA ALA A 31 2.60 8.30 3.29
C ALA A 31 2.89 6.93 3.96
N ALA A 32 3.97 6.24 3.58
CA ALA A 32 4.42 5.02 4.26
C ALA A 32 4.86 5.31 5.71
N GLU A 33 5.54 6.43 5.95
CA GLU A 33 5.92 6.86 7.30
C GLU A 33 4.69 7.22 8.14
N TRP A 34 3.69 7.90 7.55
CA TRP A 34 2.40 8.18 8.19
C TRP A 34 1.70 6.89 8.63
N ARG A 35 1.68 5.87 7.78
CA ARG A 35 1.10 4.55 8.12
C ARG A 35 1.79 3.96 9.35
N THR A 36 3.12 3.98 9.39
CA THR A 36 3.89 3.42 10.52
C THR A 36 3.76 4.28 11.78
N LEU A 37 3.64 5.59 11.63
CA LEU A 37 3.37 6.51 12.74
C LEU A 37 1.99 6.26 13.35
N SER A 38 0.93 6.22 12.53
CA SER A 38 -0.45 6.06 12.99
C SER A 38 -0.77 4.67 13.53
N SER A 39 -0.12 3.63 13.00
CA SER A 39 -0.42 2.24 13.40
C SER A 39 0.37 1.76 14.62
N LEU A 40 1.50 2.40 14.94
CA LEU A 40 2.43 1.91 15.98
C LEU A 40 2.88 3.02 16.93
N HIS A 41 3.57 4.04 16.42
CA HIS A 41 4.27 5.00 17.27
C HIS A 41 3.34 5.98 18.00
N LEU A 42 2.36 6.53 17.29
CA LEU A 42 1.41 7.48 17.86
C LEU A 42 0.48 6.82 18.88
N PRO A 43 -0.15 5.65 18.62
CA PRO A 43 -0.93 4.95 19.64
C PRO A 43 -0.17 4.78 20.96
N ILE A 44 1.05 4.23 20.89
CA ILE A 44 1.89 3.99 22.07
C ILE A 44 2.26 5.31 22.76
N ALA A 45 2.69 6.32 21.99
CA ALA A 45 3.10 7.59 22.55
C ALA A 45 1.95 8.38 23.20
N LEU A 46 0.74 8.30 22.64
CA LEU A 46 -0.42 8.97 23.20
C LEU A 46 -0.96 8.25 24.43
N VAL A 47 -0.99 6.91 24.44
CA VAL A 47 -1.36 6.13 25.64
C VAL A 47 -0.41 6.43 26.81
N ILE A 48 0.90 6.50 26.57
CA ILE A 48 1.88 6.85 27.63
C ILE A 48 1.69 8.28 28.16
N ARG A 49 1.10 9.19 27.37
CA ARG A 49 1.00 10.62 27.72
C ARG A 49 -0.37 11.02 28.26
N TRP A 50 -1.43 10.40 27.79
CA TRP A 50 -2.81 10.79 28.04
C TRP A 50 -3.67 9.63 28.57
N GLY A 51 -3.10 8.42 28.65
CA GLY A 51 -3.77 7.28 29.26
C GLY A 51 -3.78 7.39 30.78
N ASP A 52 -4.82 6.84 31.39
CA ASP A 52 -4.93 6.69 32.83
C ASP A 52 -4.39 5.32 33.29
N ALA A 53 -3.96 5.20 34.54
CA ALA A 53 -3.46 3.95 35.13
C ALA A 53 -4.51 2.83 35.13
N ASP A 54 -5.79 3.20 35.25
CA ASP A 54 -6.93 2.27 35.27
C ASP A 54 -7.65 2.17 33.90
N GLY A 55 -7.18 2.90 32.89
CA GLY A 55 -7.67 2.80 31.50
C GLY A 55 -9.13 3.24 31.29
N SER A 56 -9.74 3.93 32.25
CA SER A 56 -11.13 4.42 32.16
C SER A 56 -11.27 5.72 32.94
N ALA A 57 -11.42 6.86 32.26
CA ALA A 57 -11.79 8.10 32.93
C ALA A 57 -13.21 7.96 33.48
N PRO A 58 -13.50 8.51 34.66
CA PRO A 58 -14.88 8.67 35.11
C PRO A 58 -15.70 9.39 34.03
N PRO A 59 -16.96 8.96 33.76
CA PRO A 59 -17.80 9.55 32.72
C PRO A 59 -17.97 11.08 32.85
N GLU A 60 -17.85 11.60 34.07
CA GLU A 60 -17.99 13.01 34.43
C GLU A 60 -16.70 13.63 34.96
N ASP A 61 -15.53 13.15 34.50
CA ASP A 61 -14.28 13.85 34.79
C ASP A 61 -14.07 15.01 33.80
N ASP A 62 -14.32 16.22 34.30
CA ASP A 62 -14.01 17.50 33.64
C ASP A 62 -12.58 17.98 33.94
N SER A 63 -11.76 17.18 34.62
CA SER A 63 -10.34 17.47 34.79
C SER A 63 -9.60 17.50 33.44
N GLU A 64 -8.43 18.13 33.42
CA GLU A 64 -7.53 18.10 32.26
C GLU A 64 -7.18 16.67 31.84
N ALA A 65 -6.99 15.77 32.81
CA ALA A 65 -6.68 14.36 32.57
C ALA A 65 -7.87 13.65 31.89
N GLY A 66 -9.09 13.85 32.39
CA GLY A 66 -10.32 13.32 31.80
C GLY A 66 -10.55 13.83 30.38
N TYR A 67 -10.29 15.12 30.12
CA TYR A 67 -10.36 15.69 28.78
C TYR A 67 -9.32 15.05 27.83
N LEU A 68 -8.05 14.92 28.26
CA LEU A 68 -7.00 14.32 27.45
C LEU A 68 -7.27 12.84 27.14
N LEU A 69 -7.89 12.09 28.05
CA LEU A 69 -8.31 10.72 27.78
C LEU A 69 -9.43 10.67 26.73
N LYS A 70 -10.43 11.56 26.81
CA LYS A 70 -11.48 11.67 25.78
C LYS A 70 -10.88 12.00 24.40
N VAL A 71 -9.86 12.86 24.35
CA VAL A 71 -9.09 13.16 23.12
C VAL A 71 -8.27 11.95 22.65
N LEU A 72 -7.72 11.17 23.58
CA LEU A 72 -7.01 9.92 23.28
C LEU A 72 -7.94 8.91 22.60
N ASP A 73 -9.10 8.63 23.19
CA ASP A 73 -10.08 7.67 22.65
C ASP A 73 -10.58 8.09 21.27
N HIS A 74 -10.90 9.38 21.12
CA HIS A 74 -11.25 9.97 19.83
C HIS A 74 -10.14 9.78 18.78
N THR A 75 -8.87 9.96 19.17
CA THR A 75 -7.72 9.73 18.28
C THR A 75 -7.51 8.24 17.99
N MET A 76 -7.74 7.37 18.97
CA MET A 76 -7.68 5.91 18.78
C MET A 76 -8.72 5.44 17.78
N ALA A 77 -9.93 6.01 17.75
CA ALA A 77 -10.94 5.68 16.74
C ALA A 77 -10.39 5.87 15.31
N LEU A 78 -9.69 6.98 15.04
CA LEU A 78 -9.04 7.20 13.73
C LEU A 78 -7.96 6.15 13.43
N PHE A 79 -7.13 5.80 14.41
CA PHE A 79 -6.09 4.78 14.23
C PHE A 79 -6.68 3.39 14.00
N GLN A 80 -7.74 3.03 14.72
CA GLN A 80 -8.46 1.77 14.52
C GLN A 80 -9.08 1.70 13.13
N ALA A 81 -9.73 2.78 12.67
CA ALA A 81 -10.23 2.86 11.29
C ALA A 81 -9.09 2.64 10.28
N THR A 82 -7.95 3.31 10.46
CA THR A 82 -6.78 3.16 9.58
C THR A 82 -6.25 1.73 9.56
N ILE A 83 -6.09 1.09 10.73
CA ILE A 83 -5.61 -0.30 10.84
C ILE A 83 -6.56 -1.27 10.15
N VAL A 84 -7.88 -1.09 10.33
CA VAL A 84 -8.90 -1.95 9.72
C VAL A 84 -8.90 -1.81 8.19
N ALA A 85 -8.84 -0.59 7.67
CA ALA A 85 -8.78 -0.33 6.23
C ALA A 85 -7.51 -0.93 5.57
N LEU A 86 -6.39 -0.95 6.29
CA LEU A 86 -5.10 -1.42 5.79
C LEU A 86 -4.83 -2.92 6.02
N ARG A 87 -5.81 -3.68 6.53
CA ARG A 87 -5.65 -5.14 6.67
C ARG A 87 -5.54 -5.81 5.31
N HIS A 88 -4.73 -6.87 5.23
CA HIS A 88 -4.58 -7.73 4.04
C HIS A 88 -5.75 -8.71 3.82
N SER A 89 -6.88 -8.49 4.46
CA SER A 89 -8.14 -9.20 4.18
C SER A 89 -9.31 -8.26 4.42
N MET A 90 -10.28 -8.24 3.50
CA MET A 90 -11.47 -7.39 3.60
C MET A 90 -12.71 -8.26 3.66
N LEU A 91 -13.62 -7.91 4.56
CA LEU A 91 -14.89 -8.57 4.79
C LEU A 91 -15.91 -7.48 5.08
N VAL A 92 -17.18 -7.71 4.78
CA VAL A 92 -18.26 -6.75 5.09
C VAL A 92 -18.23 -6.32 6.56
N ARG A 93 -18.01 -7.26 7.50
CA ARG A 93 -17.86 -6.93 8.93
C ARG A 93 -16.74 -5.93 9.22
N ARG A 94 -15.62 -5.98 8.47
CA ARG A 94 -14.49 -5.08 8.66
C ARG A 94 -14.76 -3.71 8.05
N ALA A 95 -15.42 -3.65 6.89
CA ALA A 95 -15.91 -2.40 6.33
C ALA A 95 -16.87 -1.71 7.32
N ASN A 96 -17.79 -2.44 7.94
CA ASN A 96 -18.69 -1.88 8.97
C ASN A 96 -17.92 -1.37 10.21
N ILE A 97 -16.90 -2.10 10.65
CA ILE A 97 -16.03 -1.65 11.76
C ILE A 97 -15.28 -0.37 11.37
N TYR A 98 -14.77 -0.28 10.14
CA TYR A 98 -14.15 0.93 9.61
C TYR A 98 -15.13 2.12 9.66
N GLN A 99 -16.35 1.93 9.12
CA GLN A 99 -17.37 2.96 9.10
C GLN A 99 -17.74 3.43 10.52
N LYS A 100 -17.87 2.49 11.47
CA LYS A 100 -18.14 2.79 12.88
C LYS A 100 -17.07 3.71 13.46
N TYR A 101 -15.80 3.30 13.39
CA TYR A 101 -14.70 4.09 13.96
C TYR A 101 -14.48 5.41 13.24
N HIS A 102 -14.65 5.45 11.92
CA HIS A 102 -14.57 6.68 11.14
C HIS A 102 -15.68 7.66 11.54
N ALA A 103 -16.93 7.18 11.70
CA ALA A 103 -18.05 8.02 12.12
C ALA A 103 -17.88 8.57 13.54
N GLU A 104 -17.39 7.74 14.47
CA GLU A 104 -17.06 8.14 15.84
C GLU A 104 -15.99 9.25 15.86
N TRP A 105 -14.94 9.06 15.07
CA TRP A 105 -13.93 10.09 14.89
C TRP A 105 -14.51 11.36 14.24
N VAL A 106 -15.26 11.29 13.14
CA VAL A 106 -15.85 12.50 12.52
C VAL A 106 -16.76 13.25 13.48
N LYS A 107 -17.58 12.54 14.27
CA LYS A 107 -18.50 13.14 15.24
C LYS A 107 -17.76 13.93 16.33
N GLY A 108 -16.62 13.44 16.81
CA GLY A 108 -15.86 14.11 17.86
C GLY A 108 -15.04 15.32 17.39
N LEU A 109 -14.85 15.53 16.08
CA LEU A 109 -13.99 16.60 15.56
C LEU A 109 -14.49 17.99 15.99
N THR A 110 -15.79 18.21 15.97
CA THR A 110 -16.40 19.51 16.36
C THR A 110 -16.39 19.71 17.87
N THR A 111 -16.39 18.63 18.65
CA THR A 111 -16.35 18.65 20.12
C THR A 111 -14.95 18.97 20.64
N PHE A 112 -13.92 18.25 20.15
CA PHE A 112 -12.55 18.39 20.67
C PHE A 112 -11.74 19.50 20.00
N PHE A 113 -12.10 19.88 18.76
CA PHE A 113 -11.38 20.90 18.00
C PHE A 113 -12.32 22.01 17.54
N PRO A 114 -12.59 23.04 18.38
CA PRO A 114 -13.51 24.13 18.05
C PRO A 114 -13.20 24.85 16.74
N ARG A 115 -11.91 24.98 16.39
CA ARG A 115 -11.47 25.54 15.09
C ARG A 115 -11.95 24.74 13.89
N ALA A 116 -12.23 23.44 14.06
CA ALA A 116 -12.80 22.60 13.01
C ALA A 116 -14.30 22.87 12.80
N ARG A 117 -15.00 23.50 13.75
CA ARG A 117 -16.42 23.87 13.64
C ARG A 117 -16.62 25.11 12.76
N GLU A 118 -15.68 26.03 12.80
CA GLU A 118 -15.69 27.28 12.02
C GLU A 118 -15.15 27.08 10.60
N GLY A 119 -14.40 26.00 10.36
CA GLY A 119 -13.82 25.66 9.08
C GLY A 119 -14.74 24.82 8.19
N LYS A 120 -14.59 24.95 6.87
CA LYS A 120 -15.20 24.02 5.91
C LYS A 120 -14.63 22.61 6.15
N ILE A 121 -15.50 21.60 6.10
CA ILE A 121 -15.08 20.19 6.15
C ILE A 121 -14.07 19.95 5.04
N LYS A 122 -12.88 19.47 5.40
CA LYS A 122 -11.81 19.21 4.43
C LYS A 122 -12.24 18.09 3.49
N ALA A 123 -11.96 18.25 2.20
CA ALA A 123 -12.24 17.23 1.18
C ALA A 123 -11.69 15.85 1.56
N ASN A 124 -10.52 15.79 2.23
CA ASN A 124 -9.93 14.54 2.69
C ASN A 124 -10.80 13.79 3.71
N ILE A 125 -11.52 14.50 4.59
CA ILE A 125 -12.43 13.90 5.57
C ILE A 125 -13.67 13.34 4.87
N HIS A 126 -14.19 14.08 3.89
CA HIS A 126 -15.28 13.61 3.05
C HIS A 126 -14.87 12.36 2.23
N ALA A 127 -13.71 12.41 1.57
CA ALA A 127 -13.17 11.29 0.80
C ALA A 127 -12.89 10.06 1.69
N ALA A 128 -12.46 10.26 2.93
CA ALA A 128 -12.30 9.17 3.90
C ALA A 128 -13.64 8.47 4.22
N GLY A 129 -14.76 9.18 4.14
CA GLY A 129 -16.10 8.58 4.22
C GLY A 129 -16.35 7.54 3.12
N HIS A 130 -15.91 7.83 1.89
CA HIS A 130 -16.06 6.93 0.74
C HIS A 130 -15.14 5.72 0.75
N ILE A 131 -14.14 5.66 1.64
CA ILE A 131 -13.33 4.45 1.81
C ILE A 131 -14.22 3.26 2.18
N PHE A 132 -15.30 3.46 2.95
CA PHE A 132 -16.26 2.39 3.23
C PHE A 132 -16.84 1.79 1.95
N ASP A 133 -17.33 2.63 1.04
CA ASP A 133 -17.90 2.22 -0.25
C ASP A 133 -16.84 1.48 -1.08
N PHE A 134 -15.61 2.01 -1.13
CA PHE A 134 -14.50 1.40 -1.87
C PHE A 134 -14.05 0.06 -1.28
N LEU A 135 -14.11 -0.11 0.04
CA LEU A 135 -13.81 -1.38 0.68
C LEU A 135 -14.82 -2.47 0.29
N LEU A 136 -16.08 -2.11 0.06
CA LEU A 136 -17.12 -3.03 -0.40
C LEU A 136 -17.01 -3.33 -1.90
N LEU A 137 -16.73 -2.31 -2.72
CA LEU A 137 -16.69 -2.42 -4.18
C LEU A 137 -15.38 -3.01 -4.72
N PHE A 138 -14.24 -2.57 -4.19
CA PHE A 138 -12.91 -2.87 -4.73
C PHE A 138 -12.05 -3.74 -3.79
N GLY A 139 -12.54 -4.03 -2.59
CA GLY A 139 -11.84 -4.84 -1.59
C GLY A 139 -10.69 -4.09 -0.93
N LEU A 140 -9.50 -4.71 -0.91
CA LEU A 140 -8.35 -4.20 -0.16
C LEU A 140 -7.87 -2.84 -0.68
N VAL A 141 -7.57 -1.89 0.22
CA VAL A 141 -6.97 -0.59 -0.14
C VAL A 141 -5.69 -0.76 -0.96
N MET A 142 -4.90 -1.79 -0.66
CA MET A 142 -3.64 -2.09 -1.35
C MET A 142 -3.84 -2.45 -2.84
N SER A 143 -5.06 -2.81 -3.25
CA SER A 143 -5.38 -3.14 -4.65
C SER A 143 -5.62 -1.90 -5.50
N TRP A 144 -6.02 -0.78 -4.90
CA TRP A 144 -6.43 0.44 -5.62
C TRP A 144 -5.76 1.72 -5.12
N TRP A 145 -4.82 1.63 -4.18
CA TRP A 145 -4.00 2.77 -3.76
C TRP A 145 -3.06 3.28 -4.88
N CYS A 146 -2.64 4.53 -4.77
CA CYS A 146 -1.88 5.20 -5.84
C CYS A 146 -0.38 4.86 -5.89
N PHE A 147 0.23 4.30 -4.84
CA PHE A 147 1.70 4.11 -4.82
C PHE A 147 2.26 3.25 -5.96
N PRO A 148 1.63 2.14 -6.39
CA PRO A 148 2.09 1.40 -7.57
C PRO A 148 2.07 2.27 -8.82
N PHE A 149 1.03 3.09 -9.00
CA PHE A 149 0.88 4.00 -10.13
C PHE A 149 1.87 5.16 -10.08
N GLU A 150 2.10 5.77 -8.91
CA GLU A 150 3.13 6.81 -8.74
C GLU A 150 4.53 6.28 -9.08
N ARG A 151 4.86 5.06 -8.65
CA ARG A 151 6.12 4.39 -9.02
C ARG A 151 6.19 4.12 -10.51
N LEU A 152 5.09 3.71 -11.13
CA LEU A 152 5.01 3.50 -12.57
C LEU A 152 5.23 4.83 -13.31
N ILE A 153 4.52 5.89 -12.94
CA ILE A 153 4.68 7.24 -13.52
C ILE A 153 6.14 7.69 -13.41
N GLY A 154 6.76 7.53 -12.24
CA GLY A 154 8.18 7.86 -12.07
C GLY A 154 9.14 7.00 -12.90
N ALA A 155 8.74 5.78 -13.28
CA ALA A 155 9.50 4.96 -14.23
C ALA A 155 9.28 5.42 -15.68
N LEU A 156 8.04 5.77 -16.04
CA LEU A 156 7.69 6.28 -17.37
C LEU A 156 8.41 7.61 -17.65
N GLN A 157 8.48 8.50 -16.67
CA GLN A 157 9.20 9.78 -16.75
C GLN A 157 10.72 9.64 -16.98
N LYS A 158 11.30 8.45 -16.74
CA LYS A 158 12.72 8.18 -16.96
C LYS A 158 13.01 7.57 -18.33
N ILE A 159 11.98 7.26 -19.11
CA ILE A 159 12.16 6.77 -20.48
C ILE A 159 12.64 7.97 -21.30
N ASN A 160 13.79 7.80 -21.98
CA ASN A 160 14.30 8.82 -22.87
C ASN A 160 13.34 8.97 -24.06
N THR A 161 12.74 10.15 -24.19
CA THR A 161 11.83 10.52 -25.27
C THR A 161 12.41 11.68 -26.05
N ASN A 162 12.00 11.85 -27.31
CA ASN A 162 12.37 13.02 -28.13
C ASN A 162 11.57 14.29 -27.74
N ASP A 163 10.84 14.26 -26.63
CA ASP A 163 9.97 15.32 -26.09
C ASP A 163 8.93 15.90 -27.06
N HIS A 164 8.67 15.23 -28.18
CA HIS A 164 7.65 15.61 -29.15
C HIS A 164 6.28 15.06 -28.73
N ILE A 165 5.54 15.91 -28.01
CA ILE A 165 4.15 15.65 -27.61
C ILE A 165 3.24 15.89 -28.81
N GLY A 166 2.38 14.93 -29.14
CA GLY A 166 1.38 15.08 -30.20
C GLY A 166 1.98 15.03 -31.61
N GLY A 167 1.93 13.86 -32.24
CA GLY A 167 2.30 13.64 -33.63
C GLY A 167 1.55 12.43 -34.18
N MET A 168 1.07 12.51 -35.42
CA MET A 168 0.33 11.41 -36.05
C MET A 168 1.31 10.28 -36.42
N PHE A 169 1.58 9.35 -35.49
CA PHE A 169 2.43 8.19 -35.81
C PHE A 169 1.58 7.09 -36.45
N ILE A 170 1.78 6.85 -37.74
CA ILE A 170 1.14 5.73 -38.45
C ILE A 170 1.91 4.45 -38.08
N CYS A 171 1.34 3.64 -37.17
CA CYS A 171 1.85 2.30 -36.90
C CYS A 171 1.39 1.35 -38.01
N SER A 172 2.31 0.90 -38.86
CA SER A 172 2.02 -0.03 -39.97
C SER A 172 1.91 -1.50 -39.56
N CYS A 173 1.88 -1.81 -38.25
CA CYS A 173 2.20 -3.17 -37.78
C CYS A 173 1.04 -4.00 -37.20
N LEU A 174 -0.22 -3.58 -37.17
CA LEU A 174 -1.33 -4.47 -36.78
C LEU A 174 -2.62 -4.14 -37.53
N PHE A 175 -3.08 -5.11 -38.33
CA PHE A 175 -4.40 -5.20 -38.99
C PHE A 175 -4.82 -4.03 -39.89
N ALA A 176 -5.00 -4.31 -41.18
CA ALA A 176 -5.15 -3.33 -42.26
C ALA A 176 -6.37 -2.39 -42.14
N ASP A 177 -7.40 -2.71 -41.34
CA ASP A 177 -8.71 -2.03 -41.45
C ASP A 177 -9.24 -1.32 -40.20
N LEU A 178 -8.41 -1.06 -39.18
CA LEU A 178 -8.80 -0.16 -38.09
C LEU A 178 -7.68 0.85 -37.76
N ARG A 179 -7.60 1.91 -38.57
CA ARG A 179 -6.76 3.10 -38.29
C ARG A 179 -7.34 3.91 -37.15
N ILE A 180 -7.10 3.46 -35.92
CA ILE A 180 -7.26 4.28 -34.73
C ILE A 180 -5.91 4.96 -34.45
N SER A 181 -5.79 6.22 -34.86
CA SER A 181 -4.69 7.12 -34.48
C SER A 181 -4.97 7.70 -33.11
N ILE A 182 -4.17 7.37 -32.09
CA ILE A 182 -4.40 7.91 -30.73
C ILE A 182 -3.12 8.39 -30.00
N THR A 183 -1.89 8.14 -30.48
CA THR A 183 -0.70 8.44 -29.64
C THR A 183 0.38 9.22 -30.39
N GLY A 184 0.86 10.30 -29.78
CA GLY A 184 2.00 11.11 -30.25
C GLY A 184 3.32 10.33 -30.23
N GLU A 185 4.38 10.90 -30.81
CA GLU A 185 5.69 10.23 -30.92
C GLU A 185 6.26 9.84 -29.55
N MET A 186 6.09 10.73 -28.56
CA MET A 186 6.45 10.48 -27.18
C MET A 186 5.67 9.28 -26.61
N GLU A 187 4.33 9.29 -26.70
CA GLU A 187 3.47 8.25 -26.15
C GLU A 187 3.73 6.89 -26.82
N ALA A 188 3.94 6.88 -28.14
CA ALA A 188 4.30 5.68 -28.89
C ALA A 188 5.66 5.12 -28.44
N THR A 189 6.63 5.99 -28.16
CA THR A 189 7.96 5.59 -27.65
C THR A 189 7.86 4.99 -26.26
N ILE A 190 7.11 5.64 -25.36
CA ILE A 190 6.84 5.15 -24.01
C ILE A 190 6.16 3.77 -24.07
N ILE A 191 5.08 3.63 -24.84
CA ILE A 191 4.33 2.37 -24.97
C ILE A 191 5.25 1.27 -25.51
N LYS A 192 5.98 1.52 -26.61
CA LYS A 192 6.90 0.53 -27.20
C LYS A 192 7.97 0.10 -26.20
N SER A 193 8.54 1.04 -25.45
CA SER A 193 9.56 0.76 -24.43
C SER A 193 8.99 -0.13 -23.30
N VAL A 194 7.81 0.21 -22.78
CA VAL A 194 7.14 -0.56 -21.72
C VAL A 194 6.76 -1.96 -22.21
N THR A 195 6.16 -2.10 -23.40
CA THR A 195 5.77 -3.40 -23.97
C THR A 195 6.98 -4.30 -24.21
N ARG A 196 8.06 -3.77 -24.79
CA ARG A 196 9.31 -4.54 -24.99
C ARG A 196 9.90 -5.00 -23.67
N THR A 197 9.95 -4.11 -22.68
CA THR A 197 10.43 -4.42 -21.32
C THR A 197 9.58 -5.51 -20.67
N ALA A 198 8.25 -5.44 -20.78
CA ALA A 198 7.35 -6.45 -20.24
C ALA A 198 7.53 -7.81 -20.90
N ASN A 199 7.64 -7.86 -22.23
CA ASN A 199 7.87 -9.09 -22.97
C ASN A 199 9.20 -9.74 -22.58
N ILE A 200 10.30 -8.97 -22.51
CA ILE A 200 11.61 -9.50 -22.10
C ILE A 200 11.56 -10.02 -20.66
N ARG A 201 10.91 -9.31 -19.74
CA ARG A 201 10.73 -9.79 -18.36
C ARG A 201 9.91 -11.08 -18.28
N CYS A 202 8.92 -11.26 -19.16
CA CYS A 202 8.17 -12.51 -19.26
C CYS A 202 9.10 -13.67 -19.66
N TRP A 203 9.91 -13.47 -20.70
CA TRP A 203 10.91 -14.46 -21.14
C TRP A 203 11.95 -14.76 -20.06
N LEU A 204 12.50 -13.76 -19.38
CA LEU A 204 13.48 -13.91 -18.30
C LEU A 204 12.94 -14.64 -17.06
N ARG A 205 11.61 -14.70 -16.89
CA ARG A 205 10.95 -15.41 -15.79
C ARG A 205 10.46 -16.79 -16.19
N CYS A 206 10.54 -17.15 -17.47
CA CYS A 206 10.18 -18.47 -17.96
C CYS A 206 11.24 -19.49 -17.48
N PRO A 207 10.83 -20.66 -16.94
CA PRO A 207 11.78 -21.71 -16.54
C PRO A 207 12.64 -22.22 -17.70
N ASP A 208 12.16 -22.13 -18.94
CA ASP A 208 12.86 -22.55 -20.16
C ASP A 208 13.57 -21.37 -20.87
N CYS A 209 13.95 -20.32 -20.14
CA CYS A 209 14.61 -19.16 -20.74
C CYS A 209 15.97 -19.55 -21.35
N PRO A 210 16.22 -19.29 -22.65
CA PRO A 210 17.52 -19.57 -23.26
C PRO A 210 18.66 -18.85 -22.54
N GLU A 211 19.77 -19.53 -22.30
CA GLU A 211 20.93 -19.00 -21.56
C GLU A 211 21.45 -17.67 -22.14
N ALA A 212 21.40 -17.51 -23.47
CA ALA A 212 21.77 -16.26 -24.14
C ALA A 212 20.91 -15.05 -23.69
N VAL A 213 19.63 -15.27 -23.38
CA VAL A 213 18.72 -14.22 -22.87
C VAL A 213 18.97 -13.96 -21.39
N CYS A 214 19.28 -15.01 -20.62
CA CYS A 214 19.70 -14.88 -19.21
C CYS A 214 20.96 -14.02 -19.05
N GLN A 215 21.93 -14.16 -19.95
CA GLN A 215 23.14 -13.31 -19.94
C GLN A 215 22.83 -11.83 -20.19
N LEU A 216 21.81 -11.55 -21.02
CA LEU A 216 21.34 -10.19 -21.28
C LEU A 216 20.60 -9.57 -20.10
N LYS A 217 20.16 -10.36 -19.10
CA LYS A 217 19.51 -9.86 -17.88
C LYS A 217 20.34 -8.79 -17.17
N VAL A 218 21.66 -8.98 -17.08
CA VAL A 218 22.55 -8.03 -16.42
C VAL A 218 22.59 -6.69 -17.16
N MET A 219 22.61 -6.71 -18.50
CA MET A 219 22.55 -5.48 -19.30
C MET A 219 21.16 -4.85 -19.24
N PHE A 220 20.11 -5.67 -19.27
CA PHE A 220 18.73 -5.22 -19.18
C PHE A 220 18.44 -4.54 -17.85
N ASP A 221 18.83 -5.13 -16.72
CA ASP A 221 18.65 -4.55 -15.39
C ASP A 221 19.45 -3.24 -15.23
N LYS A 222 20.60 -3.11 -15.92
CA LYS A 222 21.37 -1.86 -15.99
C LYS A 222 20.67 -0.78 -16.80
N CYS A 223 20.10 -1.13 -17.95
CA CYS A 223 19.40 -0.20 -18.85
C CYS A 223 18.02 0.21 -18.31
N PHE A 224 17.33 -0.70 -17.63
CA PHE A 224 15.97 -0.54 -17.11
C PHE A 224 15.97 -0.70 -15.59
N LYS A 225 16.75 0.14 -14.91
CA LYS A 225 16.89 0.12 -13.44
C LYS A 225 15.51 0.09 -12.79
N PRO A 226 15.16 -0.95 -12.01
CA PRO A 226 13.94 -0.92 -11.22
C PRO A 226 14.03 0.27 -10.24
N VAL A 227 12.96 1.08 -10.19
CA VAL A 227 12.97 2.37 -9.48
C VAL A 227 13.21 2.22 -7.97
N ASN A 228 13.18 1.01 -7.41
CA ASN A 228 13.82 0.69 -6.14
C ASN A 228 14.20 -0.80 -6.11
N GLY A 229 15.49 -1.07 -5.95
CA GLY A 229 15.99 -2.39 -5.63
C GLY A 229 17.49 -2.31 -5.43
N MET A 230 17.94 -2.24 -4.18
CA MET A 230 19.13 -3.02 -3.87
C MET A 230 18.81 -4.41 -4.41
N VAL A 231 19.61 -4.90 -5.37
CA VAL A 231 19.58 -6.31 -5.73
C VAL A 231 20.05 -7.03 -4.48
N LYS A 232 19.14 -7.30 -3.54
CA LYS A 232 19.25 -8.55 -2.80
C LYS A 232 19.01 -9.58 -3.87
N GLU A 233 20.07 -10.32 -4.22
CA GLU A 233 19.98 -11.49 -5.06
C GLU A 233 18.82 -12.34 -4.53
N GLU A 234 17.67 -12.26 -5.19
CA GLU A 234 16.45 -12.98 -4.78
C GLU A 234 16.59 -14.50 -5.04
N ASN A 235 17.79 -14.95 -5.43
CA ASN A 235 18.14 -16.32 -5.77
C ASN A 235 19.45 -16.81 -5.14
N GLN A 236 19.93 -16.21 -4.05
CA GLN A 236 20.84 -16.97 -3.17
C GLN A 236 20.02 -17.63 -2.05
N PRO A 237 20.08 -18.97 -1.90
CA PRO A 237 19.50 -19.62 -0.75
C PRO A 237 20.18 -19.07 0.50
N GLN A 238 19.47 -18.22 1.27
CA GLN A 238 19.98 -17.77 2.56
C GLN A 238 20.11 -18.99 3.47
N LYS A 239 21.36 -19.38 3.73
CA LYS A 239 21.71 -20.44 4.67
C LYS A 239 21.47 -19.88 6.08
N GLY A 240 20.32 -20.19 6.68
CA GLY A 240 19.98 -19.77 8.05
C GLY A 240 18.53 -20.10 8.40
N SER A 241 18.25 -20.27 9.71
CA SER A 241 16.97 -20.77 10.25
C SER A 241 15.76 -19.82 10.09
N GLN A 242 15.74 -18.96 9.08
CA GLN A 242 14.66 -18.01 8.83
C GLN A 242 13.94 -18.38 7.54
N CYS A 243 13.07 -19.38 7.66
CA CYS A 243 11.96 -19.58 6.74
C CYS A 243 10.73 -19.81 7.61
N ALA A 244 9.71 -18.98 7.44
CA ALA A 244 8.40 -19.26 8.01
C ALA A 244 7.80 -20.45 7.25
N TYR A 245 8.10 -21.67 7.69
CA TYR A 245 7.49 -22.88 7.19
C TYR A 245 6.17 -23.11 7.93
N ALA A 246 5.04 -22.71 7.33
CA ALA A 246 3.75 -23.27 7.71
C ALA A 246 3.60 -24.62 7.00
N LYS A 247 3.83 -25.71 7.74
CA LYS A 247 3.62 -27.08 7.27
C LYS A 247 2.19 -27.48 7.63
N TRP A 248 1.32 -27.66 6.64
CA TRP A 248 -0.03 -28.19 6.84
C TRP A 248 -0.24 -29.37 5.90
N ASP A 249 -0.59 -30.52 6.47
CA ASP A 249 -0.93 -31.76 5.76
C ASP A 249 0.06 -32.13 4.63
N SER A 250 1.33 -32.27 5.00
CA SER A 250 2.41 -32.73 4.12
C SER A 250 2.75 -31.84 2.91
N ALA A 251 2.08 -30.69 2.75
CA ALA A 251 2.40 -29.70 1.72
C ALA A 251 3.23 -28.53 2.30
N ASN A 252 4.32 -28.16 1.61
CA ASN A 252 5.15 -27.02 1.94
C ASN A 252 4.73 -25.82 1.08
N PHE A 253 4.31 -24.72 1.70
CA PHE A 253 3.95 -23.49 1.01
C PHE A 253 5.15 -22.52 0.97
N SER A 254 5.66 -22.17 -0.22
CA SER A 254 6.66 -21.11 -0.41
C SER A 254 6.04 -19.91 -1.15
N PRO A 255 6.46 -18.66 -0.83
CA PRO A 255 5.91 -17.46 -1.48
C PRO A 255 6.11 -17.42 -3.01
N SER A 256 7.14 -18.09 -3.52
CA SER A 256 7.50 -18.06 -4.94
C SER A 256 6.64 -18.99 -5.81
N THR A 257 5.97 -19.99 -5.23
CA THR A 257 5.18 -20.98 -5.99
C THR A 257 3.70 -20.61 -6.19
N THR A 258 3.22 -19.50 -5.61
CA THR A 258 1.81 -19.07 -5.70
C THR A 258 1.52 -18.02 -6.78
N HIS A 259 2.42 -17.80 -7.74
CA HIS A 259 2.20 -16.81 -8.82
C HIS A 259 1.94 -17.42 -10.21
N PRO A 260 0.84 -18.17 -10.42
CA PRO A 260 0.20 -18.25 -11.72
C PRO A 260 -0.87 -17.14 -11.83
N GLY A 261 -0.52 -16.04 -12.49
CA GLY A 261 -1.49 -14.99 -12.86
C GLY A 261 -1.84 -14.00 -11.74
N ASN A 262 -2.26 -12.81 -12.16
CA ASN A 262 -2.54 -11.60 -11.36
C ASN A 262 -3.73 -11.71 -10.38
N ALA A 263 -4.02 -12.89 -9.81
CA ALA A 263 -5.06 -13.09 -8.82
C ALA A 263 -4.47 -12.96 -7.40
N THR A 264 -4.72 -11.84 -6.74
CA THR A 264 -4.27 -11.59 -5.34
C THR A 264 -5.16 -12.26 -4.29
N ILE A 265 -6.08 -13.15 -4.69
CA ILE A 265 -7.08 -13.76 -3.81
C ILE A 265 -7.04 -15.29 -3.96
N ILE A 266 -6.64 -15.96 -2.88
CA ILE A 266 -6.82 -17.40 -2.69
C ILE A 266 -8.06 -17.56 -1.81
N TYR A 267 -9.07 -18.26 -2.30
CA TYR A 267 -10.25 -18.58 -1.49
C TYR A 267 -10.54 -20.08 -1.51
N ARG A 268 -11.33 -20.53 -0.52
CA ARG A 268 -11.86 -21.89 -0.47
C ARG A 268 -13.34 -21.83 -0.81
N PRO A 269 -13.80 -22.47 -1.89
CA PRO A 269 -15.22 -22.53 -2.23
C PRO A 269 -16.05 -23.36 -1.23
N SER A 270 -15.40 -24.22 -0.45
CA SER A 270 -16.01 -24.99 0.64
C SER A 270 -14.99 -25.20 1.77
N PRO A 271 -15.39 -25.29 3.06
CA PRO A 271 -14.47 -25.46 4.19
C PRO A 271 -13.51 -26.65 4.06
N ALA A 272 -13.92 -27.71 3.36
CA ALA A 272 -13.13 -28.92 3.11
C ALA A 272 -12.47 -28.97 1.72
N GLY A 273 -12.69 -27.95 0.87
CA GLY A 273 -12.17 -27.90 -0.49
C GLY A 273 -10.70 -27.45 -0.55
N ARG A 274 -9.96 -27.93 -1.56
CA ARG A 274 -8.61 -27.43 -1.85
C ARG A 274 -8.68 -25.94 -2.22
N PRO A 275 -7.76 -25.09 -1.71
CA PRO A 275 -7.73 -23.67 -2.05
C PRO A 275 -7.43 -23.51 -3.54
N VAL A 276 -8.20 -22.64 -4.21
CA VAL A 276 -8.08 -22.37 -5.65
C VAL A 276 -7.70 -20.90 -5.83
N GLY A 277 -6.77 -20.61 -6.75
CA GLY A 277 -6.49 -19.25 -7.18
C GLY A 277 -7.60 -18.79 -8.13
N GLY A 278 -8.34 -17.75 -7.76
CA GLY A 278 -9.50 -17.30 -8.52
C GLY A 278 -9.43 -15.86 -8.98
N VAL A 279 -9.91 -15.61 -10.20
CA VAL A 279 -10.42 -14.31 -10.65
C VAL A 279 -11.92 -14.32 -10.32
N ILE A 280 -12.44 -13.25 -9.71
CA ILE A 280 -13.88 -13.11 -9.46
C ILE A 280 -14.55 -12.94 -10.82
N GLN A 281 -15.13 -14.00 -11.36
CA GLN A 281 -16.09 -13.93 -12.46
C GLN A 281 -17.46 -14.34 -11.93
N GLU A 282 -18.33 -13.33 -11.94
CA GLU A 282 -19.79 -13.35 -11.80
C GLU A 282 -20.38 -13.66 -10.41
N ILE A 283 -21.40 -12.86 -10.08
CA ILE A 283 -22.22 -12.83 -8.86
C ILE A 283 -23.30 -13.90 -8.96
#